data_AF-Q95MA4-F1
#
_entry.id   AF-Q95MA4-F1
#
_cell.length_a   1.000
_cell.length_b   1.000
_cell.length_c   1.000
_cell.angle_alpha   90.00
_cell.angle_beta   90.00
_cell.angle_gamma   90.00
#
_symmetry.space_group_name_H-M   'P 1'
#
loop_
_entity.id
_entity.type
_entity.pdbx_description
1 polymer ?
#
loop_
_entity_poly.entity_id
_entity_poly.type
_entity_poly.pdbx_seq_one_letter_code
_entity_poly.pdbx_strand_id
1 'polypeptide(L)' 'GQRHSKAKTDVVASTLYDILASGANVNMYMFIGG' A
#
# COMPACT_ATOMS: atom_id res chain seq x y z
N GLY A 1 -1.49 -22.42 -12.02
CA GLY A 1 -1.68 -21.69 -10.76
C GLY A 1 -0.42 -20.91 -10.48
N GLN A 2 -0.48 -19.58 -10.56
CA GLN A 2 0.65 -18.73 -10.21
C GLN A 2 0.71 -18.55 -8.69
N ARG A 3 1.88 -18.17 -8.18
CA ARG A 3 2.07 -17.88 -6.76
C ARG A 3 1.21 -16.68 -6.36
N HIS A 4 0.61 -16.75 -5.18
CA HIS A 4 -0.18 -15.66 -4.62
C HIS A 4 0.68 -14.41 -4.39
N SER A 5 0.20 -13.28 -4.89
CA SER A 5 0.86 -11.98 -4.78
C SER A 5 0.74 -11.43 -3.36
N LYS A 6 1.84 -10.86 -2.85
CA LYS A 6 1.88 -10.19 -1.54
C LYS A 6 2.71 -8.92 -1.65
N ALA A 7 2.25 -7.86 -1.01
CA ALA A 7 3.08 -6.71 -0.68
C ALA A 7 3.59 -6.88 0.76
N LYS A 8 4.81 -6.40 1.04
CA LYS A 8 5.32 -6.42 2.41
C LYS A 8 4.75 -5.24 3.20
N THR A 9 4.37 -5.49 4.45
CA THR A 9 3.73 -4.49 5.32
C THR A 9 4.62 -3.27 5.58
N ASP A 10 5.91 -3.49 5.80
CA ASP A 10 6.91 -2.43 6.04
C ASP A 10 7.01 -1.47 4.84
N VAL A 11 7.06 -2.01 3.62
CA VAL A 11 7.10 -1.23 2.39
C VAL A 11 5.82 -0.40 2.21
N VAL A 12 4.65 -1.01 2.43
CA VAL A 12 3.37 -0.28 2.33
C VAL A 12 3.30 0.86 3.35
N ALA A 13 3.74 0.61 4.59
CA ALA A 13 3.73 1.60 5.66
C ALA A 13 4.70 2.77 5.39
N SER A 14 5.94 2.48 4.97
CA SER A 14 6.91 3.54 4.66
C SER A 14 6.46 4.38 3.47
N THR A 15 5.94 3.75 2.40
CA THR A 15 5.46 4.47 1.23
C THR A 15 4.23 5.32 1.53
N LEU A 16 3.29 4.82 2.34
CA LEU A 16 2.14 5.60 2.75
C LEU A 16 2.55 6.83 3.58
N TYR A 17 3.52 6.66 4.48
CA TYR A 17 4.08 7.77 5.25
C TYR A 17 4.67 8.85 4.35
N ASP A 18 5.51 8.47 3.38
CA ASP A 18 6.16 9.42 2.47
C ASP A 18 5.15 10.19 1.61
N ILE A 19 4.11 9.52 1.10
CA ILE A 19 3.07 10.15 0.27
C ILE A 19 2.23 11.14 1.10
N LEU A 20 1.88 10.78 2.33
CA LEU A 20 1.15 11.69 3.22
C LEU A 20 2.02 12.86 3.68
N ALA A 21 3.31 12.63 3.94
CA ALA A 21 4.27 13.66 4.32
C ALA A 21 4.47 14.69 3.20
N SER A 22 4.30 14.31 1.93
CA SER A 22 4.33 15.25 0.81
C SER A 22 3.02 16.05 0.63
N GLY A 23 2.02 15.86 1.50
CA GLY A 23 0.71 16.50 1.40
C GLY A 23 -0.14 15.97 0.23
N ALA A 24 0.20 14.81 -0.32
CA ALA A 24 -0.55 14.24 -1.43
C ALA A 24 -1.79 13.49 -0.92
N ASN A 25 -2.86 13.57 -1.71
CA ASN A 25 -4.02 12.71 -1.52
C ASN A 25 -3.75 11.34 -2.11
N VAL A 26 -4.06 10.28 -1.36
CA VAL A 26 -3.77 8.89 -1.75
C VAL A 26 -4.93 7.99 -1.39
N ASN A 27 -5.13 6.95 -2.21
CA ASN A 27 -6.11 5.89 -1.95
C ASN A 27 -5.39 4.54 -1.88
N MET A 28 -5.72 3.74 -0.87
CA MET A 28 -5.16 2.41 -0.70
C MET A 28 -6.00 1.39 -1.47
N TYR A 29 -5.44 0.83 -2.55
CA TYR A 29 -6.13 -0.16 -3.36
C TYR A 29 -5.46 -1.54 -3.28
N MET A 30 -6.15 -2.62 -2.89
CA MET A 30 -7.46 -2.62 -2.22
C MET A 30 -7.26 -2.47 -0.71
N PHE A 31 -8.09 -1.68 -0.03
CA PHE A 31 -8.07 -1.63 1.44
C PHE A 31 -8.63 -2.93 2.04
N ILE A 32 -9.69 -3.48 1.45
CA ILE A 32 -10.28 -4.79 1.78
C ILE A 32 -10.66 -5.49 0.47
N GLY A 33 -10.10 -6.68 0.22
CA GLY A 33 -10.19 -7.45 -1.04
C GLY A 33 -11.56 -8.07 -1.38
N GLY A 34 -12.33 -8.42 -0.34
CA GLY A 34 -13.37 -9.45 -0.42
C GLY A 34 -12.82 -10.84 -0.06
#